data_AF-A0A9D5IU16-F1
#
_entry.id   AF-A0A9D5IU16-F1
#
_cell.length_a   1.000
_cell.length_b   1.000
_cell.length_c   1.000
_cell.angle_alpha   90.00
_cell.angle_beta   90.00
_cell.angle_gamma   90.00
#
_symmetry.space_group_name_H-M   'P 1'
#
loop_
_entity.id
_entity.type
_entity.pdbx_description
1 polymer ?
#
loop_
_entity_poly.entity_id
_entity_poly.type
_entity_poly.pdbx_seq_one_letter_code
_entity_poly.pdbx_strand_id
1 'polypeptide(L)'
;MTESVLDYMTRLGRAAREASRVIGRASTAQKNRALQAAANALDAARAELAAANEQDLAAGRASGLEPALLERLELTPARIDGMIVGLRQVAALPDPVGAIRDMSFRPSGIQVGKMRVPLGVIGIIYESRPNVTIDAASLCLKSGNATILRGGSEAIHSNRAIAACIQRGLAEAELPAAVVQVVETTDRAAVGAMITMPEYVDVIVPRGGRGLIER
;
A
#
# COMPACT_ATOMS: atom_id res chain seq x y z
N MET A 1 -21.32 20.53 5.41
CA MET A 1 -20.42 20.26 6.55
C MET A 1 -19.17 19.62 5.98
N THR A 2 -18.01 20.23 6.15
CA THR A 2 -16.71 19.67 5.75
C THR A 2 -16.43 18.43 6.62
N GLU A 3 -16.16 17.28 6.00
CA GLU A 3 -15.77 16.04 6.70
C GLU A 3 -14.52 16.31 7.55
N SER A 4 -14.50 15.91 8.82
CA SER A 4 -13.31 16.05 9.66
C SER A 4 -12.25 15.02 9.27
N VAL A 5 -10.97 15.28 9.59
CA VAL A 5 -9.90 14.30 9.35
C VAL A 5 -10.17 12.98 10.08
N LEU A 6 -10.78 13.03 11.26
CA LEU A 6 -11.12 11.84 12.02
C LEU A 6 -12.24 11.03 11.33
N ASP A 7 -13.27 11.69 10.82
CA ASP A 7 -14.36 11.03 10.09
C ASP A 7 -13.84 10.38 8.81
N TYR A 8 -13.02 11.13 8.05
CA TYR A 8 -12.35 10.66 6.84
C TYR A 8 -11.51 9.41 7.13
N MET A 9 -10.65 9.46 8.15
CA MET A 9 -9.78 8.35 8.50
C MET A 9 -10.57 7.15 9.04
N THR A 10 -11.63 7.38 9.79
CA THR A 10 -12.54 6.32 10.26
C THR A 10 -13.22 5.62 9.09
N ARG A 11 -13.66 6.37 8.09
CA ARG A 11 -14.25 5.81 6.85
C ARG A 11 -13.25 4.94 6.10
N LEU A 12 -12.00 5.39 5.94
CA LEU A 12 -10.94 4.57 5.33
C LEU A 12 -10.69 3.29 6.14
N GLY A 13 -10.63 3.40 7.47
CA GLY A 13 -10.43 2.26 8.37
C GLY A 13 -11.52 1.21 8.25
N ARG A 14 -12.79 1.62 8.25
CA ARG A 14 -13.94 0.71 8.04
C ARG A 14 -13.88 0.02 6.69
N ALA A 15 -13.64 0.78 5.62
CA ALA A 15 -13.52 0.24 4.28
C ALA A 15 -12.35 -0.75 4.16
N ALA A 16 -11.21 -0.46 4.79
CA ALA A 16 -10.05 -1.36 4.82
C ALA A 16 -10.37 -2.66 5.58
N ARG A 17 -11.09 -2.56 6.70
CA ARG A 17 -11.49 -3.72 7.51
C ARG A 17 -12.50 -4.63 6.78
N GLU A 18 -13.38 -4.05 5.97
CA GLU A 18 -14.27 -4.82 5.10
C GLU A 18 -13.49 -5.48 3.95
N ALA A 19 -12.62 -4.72 3.29
CA ALA A 19 -11.79 -5.22 2.20
C ALA A 19 -10.80 -6.30 2.64
N SER A 20 -10.29 -6.25 3.88
CA SER A 20 -9.35 -7.25 4.43
C SER A 20 -9.95 -8.65 4.46
N ARG A 21 -11.27 -8.77 4.69
CA ARG A 21 -11.99 -10.04 4.65
C ARG A 21 -12.08 -10.61 3.24
N VAL A 22 -12.17 -9.74 2.24
CA VAL A 22 -12.23 -10.13 0.83
C VAL A 22 -10.86 -10.56 0.33
N ILE A 23 -9.84 -9.70 0.51
CA ILE A 23 -8.47 -10.01 0.06
C ILE A 23 -7.84 -11.18 0.82
N GLY A 24 -8.18 -11.39 2.09
CA GLY A 24 -7.72 -12.54 2.87
C GLY A 24 -8.30 -13.88 2.39
N ARG A 25 -9.38 -13.86 1.61
CA ARG A 25 -9.99 -15.04 0.95
C ARG A 25 -9.65 -15.14 -0.53
N ALA A 26 -9.03 -14.11 -1.11
CA ALA A 26 -8.73 -14.07 -2.52
C ALA A 26 -7.72 -15.17 -2.89
N SER A 27 -7.95 -15.82 -4.02
CA SER A 27 -7.04 -16.84 -4.53
C SER A 27 -5.68 -16.23 -4.90
N THR A 28 -4.64 -17.06 -4.89
CA THR A 28 -3.31 -16.66 -5.41
C THR A 28 -3.40 -16.11 -6.84
N ALA A 29 -4.24 -16.72 -7.68
CA ALA A 29 -4.44 -16.29 -9.06
C ALA A 29 -5.05 -14.88 -9.15
N GLN A 30 -6.06 -14.57 -8.33
CA GLN A 30 -6.66 -13.22 -8.29
C GLN A 30 -5.65 -12.19 -7.78
N LYS A 31 -4.93 -12.49 -6.69
CA LYS A 31 -3.89 -11.60 -6.16
C LYS A 31 -2.81 -11.32 -7.20
N ASN A 32 -2.35 -12.35 -7.90
CA ASN A 32 -1.35 -12.22 -8.95
C ASN A 32 -1.90 -11.45 -10.16
N ARG A 33 -3.16 -11.65 -10.55
CA ARG A 33 -3.80 -10.88 -11.62
C ARG A 33 -3.79 -9.38 -11.29
N ALA A 34 -4.13 -9.02 -10.06
CA ALA A 34 -4.14 -7.62 -9.63
C ALA A 34 -2.76 -6.96 -9.75
N LEU A 35 -1.71 -7.68 -9.33
CA LEU A 35 -0.31 -7.20 -9.40
C LEU A 35 0.16 -7.04 -10.85
N GLN A 36 -0.16 -8.00 -11.73
CA GLN A 36 0.20 -7.93 -13.14
C GLN A 36 -0.56 -6.81 -13.88
N ALA A 37 -1.85 -6.67 -13.59
CA ALA A 37 -2.68 -5.61 -14.14
C ALA A 37 -2.20 -4.21 -13.66
N ALA A 38 -1.84 -4.06 -12.39
CA ALA A 38 -1.24 -2.83 -11.88
C ALA A 38 0.11 -2.51 -12.57
N ALA A 39 0.91 -3.53 -12.88
CA ALA A 39 2.18 -3.36 -13.60
C ALA A 39 1.95 -2.86 -15.03
N ASN A 40 0.95 -3.43 -15.73
CA ASN A 40 0.56 -2.97 -17.06
C ASN A 40 -0.03 -1.54 -17.02
N ALA A 41 -0.82 -1.23 -15.99
CA ALA A 41 -1.36 0.11 -15.79
C ALA A 41 -0.28 1.17 -15.56
N LEU A 42 0.76 0.86 -14.76
CA LEU A 42 1.92 1.74 -14.59
C LEU A 42 2.68 1.97 -15.91
N ASP A 43 2.88 0.90 -16.69
CA ASP A 43 3.58 0.97 -17.96
C ASP A 43 2.84 1.87 -18.98
N ALA A 44 1.50 1.72 -19.04
CA ALA A 44 0.65 2.56 -19.87
C ALA A 44 0.57 4.02 -19.37
N ALA A 45 0.69 4.24 -18.06
CA ALA A 45 0.54 5.54 -17.42
C ALA A 45 1.87 6.29 -17.23
N ARG A 46 2.97 5.88 -17.88
CA ARG A 46 4.31 6.51 -17.72
C ARG A 46 4.30 8.03 -17.87
N ALA A 47 3.60 8.55 -18.88
CA ALA A 47 3.50 9.99 -19.12
C ALA A 47 2.72 10.70 -18.01
N GLU A 48 1.62 10.10 -17.53
CA GLU A 48 0.83 10.61 -16.41
C GLU A 48 1.65 10.66 -15.11
N LEU A 49 2.41 9.59 -14.84
CA LEU A 49 3.31 9.49 -13.68
C LEU A 49 4.41 10.55 -13.70
N ALA A 50 5.06 10.73 -14.85
CA ALA A 50 6.10 11.73 -15.02
C ALA A 50 5.55 13.16 -14.85
N ALA A 51 4.38 13.45 -15.43
CA ALA A 51 3.72 14.74 -15.30
C ALA A 51 3.28 15.03 -13.86
N ALA A 52 2.76 14.03 -13.14
CA ALA A 52 2.42 14.16 -11.73
C ALA A 52 3.68 14.37 -10.86
N ASN A 53 4.78 13.70 -11.19
CA ASN A 53 6.03 13.85 -10.46
C ASN A 53 6.69 15.22 -10.67
N GLU A 54 6.61 15.79 -11.88
CA GLU A 54 7.15 17.14 -12.09
C GLU A 54 6.37 18.20 -11.29
N GLN A 55 5.07 18.01 -11.05
CA GLN A 55 4.30 18.88 -10.14
C GLN A 55 4.84 18.81 -8.71
N ASP A 56 5.09 17.60 -8.20
CA ASP A 56 5.69 17.38 -6.90
C ASP A 56 7.11 17.98 -6.81
N LEU A 57 7.95 17.77 -7.83
CA LEU A 57 9.31 18.32 -7.88
C LEU A 57 9.32 19.84 -7.94
N ALA A 58 8.46 20.45 -8.77
CA ALA A 58 8.33 21.90 -8.86
C ALA A 58 7.88 22.50 -7.52
N ALA A 59 6.87 21.91 -6.88
CA ALA A 59 6.40 22.32 -5.56
C ALA A 59 7.51 22.15 -4.50
N GLY A 60 8.23 21.02 -4.52
CA GLY A 60 9.35 20.76 -3.62
C GLY A 60 10.48 21.77 -3.77
N ARG A 61 10.88 22.10 -5.02
CA ARG A 61 11.87 23.16 -5.29
C ARG A 61 11.40 24.51 -4.77
N ALA A 62 10.13 24.88 -5.01
CA ALA A 62 9.56 26.14 -4.54
C ALA A 62 9.48 26.22 -3.01
N SER A 63 9.26 25.10 -2.32
CA SER A 63 9.25 25.03 -0.85
C SER A 63 10.64 24.95 -0.22
N GLY A 64 11.72 24.95 -1.00
CA GLY A 64 13.09 24.83 -0.50
C GLY A 64 13.44 23.43 0.01
N LEU A 65 12.87 22.38 -0.60
CA LEU A 65 13.19 21.00 -0.24
C LEU A 65 14.65 20.69 -0.56
N GLU A 66 15.36 20.08 0.39
CA GLU A 66 16.78 19.73 0.24
C GLU A 66 17.03 18.85 -1.00
N PRO A 67 18.19 19.01 -1.69
CA PRO A 67 18.50 18.25 -2.90
C PRO A 67 18.36 16.73 -2.76
N ALA A 68 18.79 16.18 -1.61
CA ALA A 68 18.68 14.74 -1.34
C ALA A 68 17.23 14.24 -1.22
N LEU A 69 16.30 15.11 -0.79
CA LEU A 69 14.88 14.77 -0.72
C LEU A 69 14.21 14.91 -2.10
N LEU A 70 14.61 15.91 -2.90
CA LEU A 70 14.18 16.03 -4.30
C LEU A 70 14.63 14.80 -5.11
N GLU A 71 15.88 14.35 -4.92
CA GLU A 71 16.37 13.13 -5.55
C GLU A 71 15.53 11.92 -5.14
N ARG A 72 15.15 11.78 -3.86
CA ARG A 72 14.27 10.69 -3.40
C ARG A 72 12.84 10.78 -3.95
N LEU A 73 12.37 11.99 -4.23
CA LEU A 73 11.04 12.28 -4.75
C LEU A 73 10.91 11.98 -6.25
N GLU A 74 11.99 12.15 -7.01
CA GLU A 74 12.00 12.03 -8.47
C GLU A 74 11.56 10.64 -8.98
N LEU A 75 10.76 10.60 -10.04
CA LEU A 75 10.37 9.39 -10.77
C LEU A 75 10.99 9.37 -12.16
N THR A 76 12.25 8.92 -12.23
CA THR A 76 12.92 8.69 -13.51
C THR A 76 12.32 7.48 -14.24
N PRO A 77 12.50 7.36 -15.56
CA PRO A 77 12.08 6.16 -16.31
C PRO A 77 12.57 4.85 -15.69
N ALA A 78 13.83 4.82 -15.24
CA ALA A 78 14.41 3.65 -14.57
C ALA A 78 13.73 3.31 -13.23
N ARG A 79 13.25 4.32 -12.48
CA ARG A 79 12.48 4.07 -11.24
C ARG A 79 11.11 3.50 -11.55
N ILE A 80 10.46 3.96 -12.63
CA ILE A 80 9.20 3.38 -13.10
C ILE A 80 9.40 1.94 -13.55
N ASP A 81 10.48 1.65 -14.27
CA ASP A 81 10.84 0.27 -14.65
C ASP A 81 11.05 -0.59 -13.41
N GLY A 82 11.76 -0.09 -12.40
CA GLY A 82 11.95 -0.77 -11.12
C GLY A 82 10.63 -1.10 -10.43
N MET A 83 9.68 -0.17 -10.41
CA MET A 83 8.33 -0.39 -9.85
C MET A 83 7.57 -1.51 -10.59
N ILE A 84 7.62 -1.50 -11.92
CA ILE A 84 6.97 -2.52 -12.77
C ILE A 84 7.61 -3.89 -12.55
N VAL A 85 8.94 -3.95 -12.53
CA VAL A 85 9.69 -5.19 -12.24
C VAL A 85 9.36 -5.70 -10.84
N GLY A 86 9.32 -4.83 -9.83
CA GLY A 86 8.97 -5.17 -8.45
C GLY A 86 7.60 -5.84 -8.34
N LEU A 87 6.57 -5.28 -8.99
CA LEU A 87 5.23 -5.89 -9.04
C LEU A 87 5.26 -7.30 -9.63
N ARG A 88 5.96 -7.48 -10.75
CA ARG A 88 6.07 -8.78 -11.43
C ARG A 88 6.82 -9.80 -10.57
N GLN A 89 7.87 -9.37 -9.88
CA GLN A 89 8.62 -10.20 -8.93
C GLN A 89 7.73 -10.64 -7.76
N VAL A 90 6.99 -9.71 -7.15
CA VAL A 90 6.08 -10.03 -6.04
C VAL A 90 4.96 -10.99 -6.48
N ALA A 91 4.43 -10.84 -7.70
CA ALA A 91 3.46 -11.77 -8.26
C ALA A 91 4.03 -13.20 -8.39
N ALA A 92 5.31 -13.33 -8.73
CA ALA A 92 6.02 -14.61 -8.88
C ALA A 92 6.37 -15.28 -7.55
N LEU A 93 6.37 -14.55 -6.42
CA LEU A 93 6.64 -15.15 -5.12
C LEU A 93 5.59 -16.21 -4.75
N PRO A 94 5.97 -17.25 -3.97
CA PRO A 94 5.00 -18.16 -3.37
C PRO A 94 3.97 -17.41 -2.54
N ASP A 95 2.72 -17.86 -2.58
CA ASP A 95 1.68 -17.30 -1.72
C ASP A 95 1.87 -17.79 -0.28
N PRO A 96 2.08 -16.89 0.69
CA PRO A 96 2.23 -17.31 2.09
C PRO A 96 0.90 -17.73 2.73
N VAL A 97 -0.24 -17.27 2.21
CA VAL A 97 -1.55 -17.43 2.87
C VAL A 97 -2.04 -18.87 2.74
N GLY A 98 -2.51 -19.45 3.84
CA GLY A 98 -3.04 -20.82 3.89
C GLY A 98 -2.00 -21.91 4.09
N ALA A 99 -0.70 -21.58 4.12
CA ALA A 99 0.36 -22.57 4.37
C ALA A 99 0.22 -23.19 5.78
N ILE A 100 0.13 -24.53 5.84
CA ILE A 100 0.00 -25.29 7.10
C ILE A 100 1.37 -25.86 7.50
N ARG A 101 1.69 -25.77 8.80
CA ARG A 101 2.93 -26.30 9.40
C ARG A 101 2.62 -27.01 10.72
N ASP A 102 3.59 -27.73 11.25
CA ASP A 102 3.53 -28.37 12.58
C ASP A 102 2.33 -29.31 12.76
N MET A 103 1.93 -30.02 11.69
CA MET A 103 0.77 -30.90 11.72
C MET A 103 1.08 -32.20 12.50
N SER A 104 0.32 -32.49 13.56
CA SER A 104 0.53 -33.68 14.41
C SER A 104 -0.78 -34.22 14.98
N PHE A 105 -0.83 -35.53 15.24
CA PHE A 105 -1.95 -36.17 15.94
C PHE A 105 -1.80 -36.06 17.46
N ARG A 106 -2.92 -35.94 18.16
CA ARG A 106 -2.99 -35.96 19.63
C ARG A 106 -3.59 -37.27 20.14
N PRO A 107 -3.33 -37.67 21.40
CA PRO A 107 -3.92 -38.88 21.98
C PRO A 107 -5.46 -38.94 21.95
N SER A 108 -6.13 -37.78 21.85
CA SER A 108 -7.58 -37.70 21.67
C SER A 108 -8.08 -38.03 20.26
N GLY A 109 -7.18 -38.23 19.28
CA GLY A 109 -7.52 -38.49 17.88
C GLY A 109 -7.63 -37.23 16.99
N ILE A 110 -7.56 -36.02 17.55
CA ILE A 110 -7.57 -34.78 16.76
C ILE A 110 -6.21 -34.55 16.09
N GLN A 111 -6.25 -33.90 14.92
CA GLN A 111 -5.06 -33.39 14.24
C GLN A 111 -4.93 -31.89 14.50
N VAL A 112 -3.74 -31.45 14.91
CA VAL A 112 -3.44 -30.04 15.23
C VAL A 112 -2.29 -29.57 14.36
N GLY A 113 -2.47 -28.40 13.75
CA GLY A 113 -1.44 -27.72 12.97
C GLY A 113 -1.62 -26.20 13.04
N LYS A 114 -0.67 -25.47 12.48
CA LYS A 114 -0.69 -24.00 12.42
C LYS A 114 -0.86 -23.56 10.97
N MET A 115 -1.89 -22.77 10.71
CA MET A 115 -2.13 -22.16 9.39
C MET A 115 -1.65 -20.71 9.39
N ARG A 116 -0.92 -20.32 8.34
CA ARG A 116 -0.55 -18.92 8.12
C ARG A 116 -1.74 -18.15 7.56
N VAL A 117 -2.13 -17.08 8.23
CA VAL A 117 -3.20 -16.17 7.81
C VAL A 117 -2.67 -14.73 7.69
N PRO A 118 -3.33 -13.86 6.93
CA PRO A 118 -2.98 -12.43 6.91
C PRO A 118 -3.18 -11.80 8.28
N LEU A 119 -2.52 -10.66 8.52
CA LEU A 119 -2.74 -9.87 9.74
C LEU A 119 -4.11 -9.19 9.69
N GLY A 120 -4.49 -8.68 8.51
CA GLY A 120 -5.74 -7.97 8.28
C GLY A 120 -5.49 -6.68 7.52
N VAL A 121 -5.32 -5.57 8.25
CA VAL A 121 -5.10 -4.23 7.72
C VAL A 121 -3.73 -3.72 8.17
N ILE A 122 -2.93 -3.29 7.20
CA ILE A 122 -1.60 -2.72 7.43
C ILE A 122 -1.65 -1.22 7.11
N GLY A 123 -1.30 -0.38 8.08
CA GLY A 123 -1.06 1.05 7.85
C GLY A 123 0.41 1.29 7.53
N ILE A 124 0.71 1.98 6.44
CA ILE A 124 2.10 2.23 6.02
C ILE A 124 2.30 3.73 5.92
N ILE A 125 3.28 4.22 6.68
CA ILE A 125 3.57 5.65 6.77
C ILE A 125 4.97 5.86 6.25
N TYR A 126 5.12 6.64 5.18
CA TYR A 126 6.39 6.83 4.50
C TYR A 126 6.62 8.28 4.08
N GLU A 127 7.88 8.60 3.82
CA GLU A 127 8.33 9.95 3.43
C GLU A 127 8.27 10.16 1.90
N SER A 128 8.99 11.17 1.40
CA SER A 128 9.11 11.61 0.01
C SER A 128 9.77 10.55 -0.91
N ARG A 129 9.14 9.38 -1.05
CA ARG A 129 9.55 8.27 -1.91
C ARG A 129 8.32 7.65 -2.59
N PRO A 130 7.91 8.14 -3.77
CA PRO A 130 6.69 7.67 -4.42
C PRO A 130 6.70 6.17 -4.73
N ASN A 131 7.87 5.58 -5.00
CA ASN A 131 8.02 4.15 -5.26
C ASN A 131 7.57 3.26 -4.07
N VAL A 132 7.66 3.77 -2.83
CA VAL A 132 7.21 3.01 -1.66
C VAL A 132 5.71 2.72 -1.72
N THR A 133 4.93 3.59 -2.37
CA THR A 133 3.48 3.39 -2.57
C THR A 133 3.20 2.04 -3.21
N ILE A 134 3.91 1.69 -4.30
CA ILE A 134 3.66 0.45 -5.03
C ILE A 134 4.38 -0.74 -4.39
N ASP A 135 5.61 -0.56 -3.92
CA ASP A 135 6.39 -1.63 -3.30
C ASP A 135 5.64 -2.18 -2.08
N ALA A 136 5.14 -1.27 -1.23
CA ALA A 136 4.45 -1.64 0.00
C ALA A 136 3.04 -2.19 -0.26
N ALA A 137 2.29 -1.60 -1.19
CA ALA A 137 1.00 -2.13 -1.62
C ALA A 137 1.11 -3.55 -2.17
N SER A 138 2.11 -3.81 -3.02
CA SER A 138 2.27 -5.10 -3.70
C SER A 138 2.48 -6.25 -2.72
N LEU A 139 3.34 -6.05 -1.72
CA LEU A 139 3.63 -7.04 -0.68
C LEU A 139 2.41 -7.29 0.22
N CYS A 140 1.68 -6.24 0.58
CA CYS A 140 0.47 -6.39 1.39
C CYS A 140 -0.63 -7.14 0.63
N LEU A 141 -0.87 -6.77 -0.63
CA LEU A 141 -1.82 -7.44 -1.49
C LEU A 141 -1.47 -8.93 -1.65
N LYS A 142 -0.21 -9.26 -1.98
CA LYS A 142 0.26 -10.65 -2.13
C LYS A 142 0.07 -11.46 -0.86
N SER A 143 0.35 -10.86 0.30
CA SER A 143 0.19 -11.49 1.61
C SER A 143 -1.25 -11.48 2.16
N GLY A 144 -2.23 -11.03 1.36
CA GLY A 144 -3.65 -11.11 1.70
C GLY A 144 -4.10 -10.04 2.70
N ASN A 145 -3.40 -8.91 2.78
CA ASN A 145 -3.73 -7.80 3.68
C ASN A 145 -4.34 -6.63 2.89
N ALA A 146 -5.29 -5.94 3.50
CA ALA A 146 -5.67 -4.60 3.05
C ALA A 146 -4.63 -3.58 3.55
N THR A 147 -4.53 -2.44 2.88
CA THR A 147 -3.48 -1.45 3.15
C THR A 147 -4.01 -0.03 3.11
N ILE A 148 -3.61 0.77 4.10
CA ILE A 148 -3.80 2.21 4.08
C ILE A 148 -2.41 2.86 4.02
N LEU A 149 -2.15 3.61 2.96
CA LEU A 149 -0.88 4.22 2.63
C LEU A 149 -0.95 5.71 2.93
N ARG A 150 -0.05 6.21 3.78
CA ARG A 150 0.15 7.64 4.03
C ARG A 150 1.59 8.00 3.65
N GLY A 151 1.73 8.58 2.46
CA GLY A 151 3.00 9.12 1.98
C GLY A 151 3.30 10.53 2.50
N GLY A 152 4.49 11.04 2.18
CA GLY A 152 4.88 12.42 2.42
C GLY A 152 3.98 13.41 1.67
N SER A 153 3.78 14.59 2.25
CA SER A 153 3.02 15.69 1.63
C SER A 153 3.63 16.13 0.30
N GLU A 154 4.94 15.94 0.16
CA GLU A 154 5.75 16.37 -0.98
C GLU A 154 5.56 15.48 -2.20
N ALA A 155 4.95 14.30 -2.04
CA ALA A 155 4.77 13.28 -3.09
C ALA A 155 3.29 13.04 -3.45
N ILE A 156 2.39 13.97 -3.09
CA ILE A 156 0.95 13.73 -3.13
C ILE A 156 0.46 13.47 -4.56
N HIS A 157 1.00 14.17 -5.56
CA HIS A 157 0.57 14.02 -6.95
C HIS A 157 1.03 12.65 -7.51
N SER A 158 2.29 12.30 -7.28
CA SER A 158 2.87 11.02 -7.67
C SER A 158 2.16 9.84 -6.99
N ASN A 159 1.90 9.94 -5.68
CA ASN A 159 1.23 8.89 -4.92
C ASN A 159 -0.19 8.65 -5.44
N ARG A 160 -0.94 9.70 -5.79
CA ARG A 160 -2.28 9.58 -6.38
C ARG A 160 -2.24 8.93 -7.78
N ALA A 161 -1.27 9.31 -8.61
CA ALA A 161 -1.11 8.70 -9.94
C ALA A 161 -0.77 7.21 -9.85
N ILE A 162 0.12 6.83 -8.92
CA ILE A 162 0.44 5.42 -8.63
C ILE A 162 -0.80 4.69 -8.06
N ALA A 163 -1.53 5.31 -7.13
CA ALA A 163 -2.75 4.75 -6.57
C ALA A 163 -3.77 4.44 -7.65
N ALA A 164 -3.98 5.35 -8.61
CA ALA A 164 -4.89 5.13 -9.71
C ALA A 164 -4.51 3.89 -10.56
N CYS A 165 -3.21 3.62 -10.74
CA CYS A 165 -2.75 2.41 -11.43
C CYS A 165 -3.03 1.14 -10.62
N ILE A 166 -2.84 1.19 -9.30
CA ILE A 166 -3.19 0.08 -8.39
C ILE A 166 -4.70 -0.19 -8.43
N GLN A 167 -5.52 0.86 -8.43
CA GLN A 167 -6.97 0.74 -8.49
C GLN A 167 -7.44 0.07 -9.79
N ARG A 168 -6.85 0.42 -10.93
CA ARG A 168 -7.09 -0.26 -12.21
C ARG A 168 -6.76 -1.76 -12.10
N GLY A 169 -5.63 -2.11 -11.47
CA GLY A 169 -5.23 -3.49 -11.25
C GLY A 169 -6.17 -4.27 -10.33
N LEU A 170 -6.63 -3.66 -9.24
CA LEU A 170 -7.62 -4.26 -8.34
C LEU A 170 -8.95 -4.52 -9.07
N ALA A 171 -9.42 -3.56 -9.86
CA ALA A 171 -10.65 -3.70 -10.63
C ALA A 171 -10.59 -4.86 -11.64
N GLU A 172 -9.47 -5.01 -12.38
CA GLU A 172 -9.27 -6.11 -13.32
C GLU A 172 -9.23 -7.50 -12.63
N ALA A 173 -8.84 -7.52 -11.35
CA ALA A 173 -8.87 -8.71 -10.51
C ALA A 173 -10.18 -8.91 -9.73
N GLU A 174 -11.18 -8.06 -9.95
CA GLU A 174 -12.47 -8.07 -9.26
C GLU A 174 -12.29 -7.94 -7.73
N LEU A 175 -11.27 -7.21 -7.30
CA LEU A 175 -10.99 -6.91 -5.90
C LEU A 175 -11.52 -5.52 -5.53
N PRO A 176 -12.00 -5.32 -4.29
CA PRO A 176 -12.47 -4.01 -3.84
C PRO A 176 -11.37 -2.96 -3.92
N ALA A 177 -11.73 -1.76 -4.36
CA ALA A 177 -10.82 -0.61 -4.39
C ALA A 177 -10.18 -0.32 -3.01
N ALA A 178 -10.94 -0.58 -1.94
CA ALA A 178 -10.50 -0.38 -0.56
C ALA A 178 -9.41 -1.36 -0.07
N VAL A 179 -9.02 -2.36 -0.88
CA VAL A 179 -7.87 -3.23 -0.57
C VAL A 179 -6.58 -2.42 -0.47
N VAL A 180 -6.41 -1.39 -1.30
CA VAL A 180 -5.29 -0.45 -1.19
C VAL A 180 -5.83 0.97 -1.23
N GLN A 181 -5.69 1.70 -0.13
CA GLN A 181 -6.16 3.09 -0.03
C GLN A 181 -4.96 4.01 0.18
N VAL A 182 -4.94 5.15 -0.51
CA VAL A 182 -3.97 6.23 -0.25
C VAL A 182 -4.69 7.36 0.45
N VAL A 183 -4.11 7.85 1.55
CA VAL A 183 -4.63 9.02 2.27
C VAL A 183 -4.42 10.25 1.41
N GLU A 184 -5.52 10.90 0.99
CA GLU A 184 -5.48 12.02 0.05
C GLU A 184 -5.25 13.38 0.72
N THR A 185 -5.35 13.47 2.05
CA THR A 185 -5.08 14.69 2.81
C THR A 185 -3.60 14.79 3.18
N THR A 186 -3.05 16.00 3.12
CA THR A 186 -1.70 16.32 3.60
C THR A 186 -1.67 16.62 5.10
N ASP A 187 -2.83 16.69 5.77
CA ASP A 187 -2.94 16.98 7.19
C ASP A 187 -2.18 15.94 8.04
N ARG A 188 -1.31 16.43 8.92
CA ARG A 188 -0.52 15.61 9.84
C ARG A 188 -1.40 14.90 10.87
N ALA A 189 -2.60 15.40 11.16
CA ALA A 189 -3.56 14.74 12.05
C ALA A 189 -3.97 13.36 11.54
N ALA A 190 -3.91 13.10 10.23
CA ALA A 190 -4.22 11.79 9.64
C ALA A 190 -3.27 10.68 10.14
N VAL A 191 -1.99 11.02 10.40
CA VAL A 191 -1.02 10.09 10.99
C VAL A 191 -1.43 9.72 12.40
N GLY A 192 -1.77 10.72 13.23
CA GLY A 192 -2.23 10.50 14.60
C GLY A 192 -3.48 9.64 14.65
N ALA A 193 -4.46 9.91 13.78
CA ALA A 193 -5.66 9.08 13.67
C ALA A 193 -5.34 7.64 13.22
N MET A 194 -4.43 7.45 12.26
CA MET A 194 -4.05 6.12 11.75
C MET A 194 -3.37 5.23 12.81
N ILE A 195 -2.47 5.80 13.62
CA ILE A 195 -1.76 5.01 14.65
C ILE A 195 -2.63 4.72 15.88
N THR A 196 -3.76 5.40 16.05
CA THR A 196 -4.66 5.28 17.21
C THR A 196 -5.99 4.59 16.89
N MET A 197 -6.09 3.85 15.78
CA MET A 197 -7.31 3.13 15.37
C MET A 197 -7.17 1.59 15.39
N PRO A 198 -6.93 0.96 16.56
CA PRO A 198 -6.73 -0.49 16.67
C PRO A 198 -7.97 -1.31 16.23
N GLU A 199 -9.15 -0.68 16.20
CA GLU A 199 -10.37 -1.26 15.67
C GLU A 199 -10.26 -1.62 14.18
N TYR A 200 -9.45 -0.86 13.42
CA TYR A 200 -9.35 -0.98 11.98
C TYR A 200 -7.97 -1.38 11.48
N VAL A 201 -6.89 -0.94 12.12
CA VAL A 201 -5.49 -1.17 11.68
C VAL A 201 -4.79 -2.11 12.65
N ASP A 202 -4.29 -3.24 12.14
CA ASP A 202 -3.70 -4.30 12.97
C ASP A 202 -2.19 -4.10 13.19
N VAL A 203 -1.51 -3.42 12.26
CA VAL A 203 -0.09 -3.08 12.38
C VAL A 203 0.26 -1.82 11.59
N ILE A 204 1.21 -1.05 12.12
CA ILE A 204 1.81 0.11 11.45
C ILE A 204 3.23 -0.22 11.00
N VAL A 205 3.56 0.13 9.76
CA VAL A 205 4.92 0.00 9.20
C VAL A 205 5.44 1.40 8.83
N PRO A 206 6.26 2.04 9.69
CA PRO A 206 6.89 3.29 9.36
C PRO A 206 8.10 3.08 8.45
N ARG A 207 8.23 3.89 7.41
CA ARG A 207 9.36 3.91 6.46
C ARG A 207 9.85 5.33 6.25
N GLY A 208 10.73 5.78 7.14
CA GLY A 208 11.30 7.12 7.10
C GLY A 208 12.47 7.27 8.08
N GLY A 209 12.87 8.52 8.30
CA GLY A 209 13.89 8.86 9.29
C GLY A 209 13.42 8.63 10.73
N ARG A 210 14.37 8.74 11.66
CA ARG A 210 14.17 8.51 13.09
C ARG A 210 12.99 9.28 13.69
N GLY A 211 12.81 10.54 13.30
CA GLY A 211 11.71 11.39 13.80
C GLY A 211 10.30 10.95 13.38
N LEU A 212 10.17 10.14 12.33
CA LEU A 212 8.90 9.49 11.97
C LEU A 212 8.63 8.25 12.84
N ILE A 213 9.70 7.53 13.20
CA ILE A 213 9.63 6.25 13.91
C ILE A 213 9.40 6.45 15.41
N GLU A 214 9.94 7.53 16.00
CA GLU A 214 9.81 7.85 17.44
C GLU A 214 8.48 8.51 17.83
N ARG A 215 7.53 8.63 16.89
CA ARG A 215 6.16 9.11 17.16
C ARG A 215 5.24 7.97 17.56
#